data_AF-A0A0R2P0L2-F1
#
_entry.id   AF-A0A0R2P0L2-F1
#
_cell.length_a   1.000
_cell.length_b   1.000
_cell.length_c   1.000
_cell.angle_alpha   90.00
_cell.angle_beta   90.00
_cell.angle_gamma   90.00
#
_symmetry.space_group_name_H-M   'P 1'
#
loop_
_entity.id
_entity.type
_entity.pdbx_description
1 polymer ?
#
loop_
_entity_poly.entity_id
_entity_poly.type
_entity_poly.pdbx_seq_one_letter_code
_entity_poly.pdbx_strand_id
1 'polypeptide(L)'
;MALTWQIDSQMIRFEGQAITGDQSDEVIFDELASDETDGAPPILRIRITTSQARSFIDRASNVIKAGRPPCMFCGAPINPDGHICPRMN
;
A
#
# COMPACT_ATOMS: atom_id res chain seq x y z
N MET A 1 5.03 -8.75 -0.60
CA MET A 1 3.60 -8.55 -0.26
C MET A 1 2.78 -9.51 -1.09
N ALA A 2 1.71 -10.10 -0.55
CA ALA A 2 0.85 -11.06 -1.26
C ALA A 2 -0.64 -10.79 -1.02
N LEU A 3 -1.47 -11.14 -2.02
CA LEU A 3 -2.93 -11.11 -1.95
C LEU A 3 -3.48 -12.45 -2.43
N THR A 4 -4.36 -13.09 -1.66
CA THR A 4 -4.84 -14.45 -1.94
C THR A 4 -6.33 -14.58 -1.67
N TRP A 5 -7.05 -15.29 -2.54
CA TRP A 5 -8.41 -15.74 -2.27
C TRP A 5 -8.39 -17.08 -1.52
N GLN A 6 -9.06 -17.16 -0.38
CA GLN A 6 -9.15 -18.35 0.46
C GLN A 6 -10.48 -19.05 0.17
N ILE A 7 -10.48 -20.11 -0.63
CA ILE A 7 -11.67 -20.80 -1.14
C ILE A 7 -12.59 -21.27 -0.01
N ASP A 8 -12.03 -21.96 0.99
CA ASP A 8 -12.81 -22.59 2.07
C ASP A 8 -13.58 -21.58 2.92
N SER A 9 -12.97 -20.43 3.17
CA SER A 9 -13.55 -19.36 3.98
C SER A 9 -14.24 -18.27 3.17
N GLN A 10 -14.12 -18.29 1.84
CA GLN A 10 -14.55 -17.22 0.94
C GLN A 10 -14.07 -15.82 1.36
N MET A 11 -12.80 -15.71 1.75
CA MET A 11 -12.19 -14.47 2.21
C MET A 11 -10.98 -14.06 1.36
N ILE A 12 -10.70 -12.77 1.32
CA ILE A 12 -9.47 -12.23 0.77
C ILE A 12 -8.45 -12.12 1.91
N ARG A 13 -7.26 -12.69 1.71
CA ARG A 13 -6.11 -12.56 2.60
C ARG A 13 -5.10 -11.58 2.00
N PHE A 14 -4.64 -10.63 2.80
CA PHE A 14 -3.54 -9.75 2.49
C PHE A 14 -2.39 -10.02 3.45
N GLU A 15 -1.17 -10.07 2.93
CA GLU A 15 0.04 -10.30 3.70
C GLU A 15 1.12 -9.29 3.31
N GLY A 16 1.61 -8.55 4.30
CA GLY A 16 2.71 -7.60 4.18
C GLY A 16 3.83 -7.99 5.11
N GLN A 17 5.07 -7.94 4.63
CA GLN A 17 6.26 -8.22 5.42
C GLN A 17 7.08 -6.93 5.51
N ALA A 18 7.64 -6.66 6.67
CA ALA A 18 8.50 -5.51 6.88
C ALA A 18 9.80 -5.65 6.07
N ILE A 19 10.27 -4.53 5.52
CA ILE A 19 11.58 -4.45 4.88
C ILE A 19 12.62 -4.32 6.00
N THR A 20 13.51 -5.30 6.14
CA THR A 20 14.64 -5.27 7.08
C THR A 20 15.96 -4.96 6.36
N GLY A 21 16.92 -4.38 7.08
CA GLY A 21 18.05 -3.63 6.52
C GLY A 21 19.27 -4.41 6.01
N ASP A 22 19.26 -5.74 6.00
CA ASP A 22 20.38 -6.54 5.48
C ASP A 22 20.14 -6.89 4.01
N GLN A 23 20.44 -5.92 3.14
CA GLN A 23 20.42 -6.04 1.68
C GLN A 23 21.69 -6.73 1.16
N SER A 24 21.97 -7.94 1.62
CA SER A 24 22.91 -8.84 0.93
C SER A 24 22.14 -10.08 0.52
N ASP A 25 22.06 -10.27 -0.80
CA ASP A 25 21.49 -11.37 -1.55
C ASP A 25 20.01 -11.19 -1.92
N GLU A 26 19.83 -11.04 -3.24
CA GLU A 26 18.59 -11.05 -4.03
C GLU A 26 17.29 -10.80 -3.28
N VAL A 27 16.63 -9.69 -3.63
CA VAL A 27 15.20 -9.49 -3.33
C VAL A 27 14.42 -10.54 -4.12
N ILE A 28 14.33 -11.77 -3.58
CA ILE A 28 13.47 -12.82 -4.10
C ILE A 28 12.05 -12.33 -3.83
N PHE A 29 11.45 -11.71 -4.85
CA PHE A 29 10.06 -11.27 -4.85
C PHE A 29 9.05 -12.44 -4.76
N ASP A 30 9.53 -13.69 -4.69
CA ASP A 30 8.75 -14.87 -5.01
C ASP A 30 8.09 -15.54 -3.80
N GLU A 31 8.58 -15.35 -2.57
CA GLU A 31 8.01 -16.03 -1.41
C GLU A 31 8.09 -15.18 -0.12
N LEU A 32 6.95 -14.95 0.52
CA LEU A 32 6.92 -14.37 1.87
C LEU A 32 7.59 -15.35 2.83
N ALA A 33 8.50 -14.86 3.68
CA ALA A 33 9.15 -15.72 4.66
C ALA A 33 8.09 -16.36 5.58
N SER A 34 8.29 -17.64 5.92
CA SER A 34 7.47 -18.28 6.96
C SER A 34 7.75 -17.62 8.31
N ASP A 35 6.69 -17.16 9.00
CA ASP A 35 6.75 -16.59 10.35
C ASP A 35 7.33 -17.55 11.40
N GLU A 36 7.44 -18.84 11.06
CA GLU A 36 8.03 -19.87 11.92
C GLU A 36 9.57 -19.89 11.84
N THR A 37 10.15 -19.10 10.94
CA THR A 37 11.60 -19.01 10.77
C THR A 37 12.19 -18.06 11.81
N ASP A 38 13.26 -18.48 12.48
CA ASP A 38 13.98 -17.60 13.40
C ASP A 38 14.55 -16.40 12.65
N GLY A 39 14.35 -15.20 13.18
CA GLY A 39 14.68 -13.95 12.50
C GLY A 39 13.73 -13.54 11.36
N ALA A 40 12.56 -14.18 11.21
CA ALA A 40 11.54 -13.74 10.26
C ALA A 40 11.17 -12.26 10.51
N PRO A 41 11.19 -11.40 9.48
CA PRO A 41 10.74 -10.03 9.61
C PRO A 41 9.29 -9.94 10.11
N PRO A 42 8.90 -8.82 10.75
CA PRO A 42 7.50 -8.61 11.14
C PRO A 42 6.54 -8.77 9.96
N ILE A 43 5.50 -9.59 10.14
CA ILE A 43 4.48 -9.88 9.11
C ILE A 43 3.10 -9.42 9.60
N LEU A 44 2.40 -8.68 8.74
CA LEU A 44 1.01 -8.27 8.90
C LEU A 44 0.13 -9.16 8.03
N ARG A 45 -0.82 -9.88 8.66
CA ARG A 45 -1.84 -10.66 7.97
C ARG A 45 -3.22 -10.12 8.24
N ILE A 46 -3.98 -9.88 7.18
CA ILE A 46 -5.35 -9.38 7.26
C ILE A 46 -6.25 -10.31 6.46
N ARG A 47 -7.42 -10.65 7.01
CA ARG A 47 -8.49 -11.34 6.30
C ARG A 47 -9.71 -10.44 6.26
N ILE A 48 -10.25 -10.24 5.07
CA ILE A 48 -11.45 -9.43 4.86
C ILE A 48 -12.44 -10.18 3.96
N THR A 49 -13.73 -9.89 4.15
CA THR A 49 -14.76 -10.34 3.23
C THR A 49 -14.67 -9.56 1.90
N THR A 50 -15.30 -10.09 0.85
CA THR A 50 -15.42 -9.37 -0.43
C THR A 50 -16.19 -8.05 -0.28
N SER A 51 -17.17 -7.97 0.63
CA SER A 51 -17.91 -6.74 0.92
C SER A 51 -17.02 -5.69 1.59
N GLN A 52 -16.22 -6.09 2.58
CA GLN A 52 -15.24 -5.20 3.22
C GLN A 52 -14.20 -4.69 2.23
N ALA A 53 -13.69 -5.54 1.35
CA ALA A 53 -12.76 -5.14 0.29
C ALA A 53 -13.36 -4.07 -0.63
N ARG A 54 -14.61 -4.25 -1.09
CA ARG A 54 -15.31 -3.25 -1.91
C ARG A 54 -15.46 -1.92 -1.18
N SER A 55 -15.94 -1.94 0.07
CA SER A 55 -16.08 -0.72 0.88
C SER A 55 -14.73 -0.03 1.14
N PHE A 56 -13.66 -0.80 1.33
CA PHE A 56 -12.30 -0.27 1.47
C PHE A 56 -11.84 0.43 0.18
N ILE A 57 -12.05 -0.19 -1.00
CA ILE A 57 -11.68 0.39 -2.29
C ILE A 57 -12.39 1.74 -2.50
N ASP A 58 -13.70 1.80 -2.26
CA ASP A 58 -14.47 3.04 -2.43
C ASP A 58 -13.95 4.14 -1.49
N ARG A 59 -13.72 3.82 -0.22
CA ARG A 59 -13.20 4.77 0.76
C ARG A 59 -11.78 5.21 0.43
N ALA A 60 -10.89 4.28 0.07
CA ALA A 60 -9.50 4.57 -0.30
C ALA A 60 -9.45 5.47 -1.54
N SER A 61 -10.28 5.21 -2.55
CA SER A 61 -10.40 6.05 -3.74
C SER A 61 -10.79 7.49 -3.38
N ASN A 62 -11.76 7.67 -2.48
CA ASN A 62 -12.17 8.99 -2.01
C ASN A 62 -11.05 9.72 -1.27
N VAL A 63 -10.29 9.00 -0.42
CA VAL A 63 -9.13 9.58 0.29
C VAL A 63 -8.02 9.98 -0.69
N ILE A 64 -7.70 9.13 -1.66
CA ILE A 64 -6.68 9.41 -2.68
C ILE A 64 -7.08 10.63 -3.53
N LYS A 65 -8.36 10.70 -3.96
CA LYS A 65 -8.92 11.83 -4.72
C LYS A 65 -8.96 13.13 -3.92
N ALA A 66 -9.07 13.06 -2.60
CA ALA A 66 -8.95 14.24 -1.73
C ALA A 66 -7.51 14.77 -1.68
N GLY A 67 -6.53 14.05 -2.22
CA GLY A 67 -5.19 14.54 -2.46
C GLY A 67 -5.19 15.74 -3.41
N ARG A 68 -4.38 16.74 -3.08
CA ARG A 68 -4.18 17.94 -3.90
C ARG A 68 -3.32 17.58 -5.14
N PRO A 69 -3.75 17.89 -6.37
CA PRO A 69 -2.96 17.58 -7.57
C PRO A 69 -1.60 18.31 -7.52
N PRO A 70 -0.51 17.71 -8.00
CA PRO A 70 0.79 18.37 -8.00
C PRO A 70 0.82 19.48 -9.06
N CYS A 71 1.48 20.60 -8.74
CA CYS A 71 1.78 21.66 -9.68
C CYS A 71 2.74 21.16 -10.77
N MET A 72 2.40 21.39 -12.04
CA MET A 72 3.22 20.93 -13.18
C MET A 72 4.61 21.59 -13.26
N PHE A 73 4.83 22.71 -12.56
CA PHE A 73 6.11 23.43 -12.58
C PHE A 73 7.01 23.07 -11.39
N CYS A 74 6.46 23.05 -10.17
CA CYS A 74 7.24 22.85 -8.94
C CYS A 74 6.96 21.53 -8.22
N GLY A 75 5.94 20.76 -8.61
CA GLY A 75 5.55 19.51 -7.96
C GLY A 75 4.80 19.68 -6.63
N ALA A 76 4.68 20.90 -6.10
CA ALA A 76 3.99 21.15 -4.84
C ALA A 76 2.47 20.95 -4.99
N PRO A 77 1.75 20.55 -3.93
CA PRO A 77 0.31 20.34 -4.01
C PRO A 77 -0.47 21.64 -4.27
N ILE A 78 -1.41 21.60 -5.21
CA ILE A 78 -2.29 22.73 -5.52
C ILE A 78 -3.47 22.75 -4.54
N ASN A 79 -3.66 23.87 -3.83
CA ASN A 79 -4.83 24.03 -2.96
C ASN A 79 -6.11 24.29 -3.78
N PRO A 80 -7.31 24.00 -3.23
CA PRO A 80 -8.58 24.31 -3.89
C PRO A 80 -8.76 25.80 -4.24
N ASP A 81 -8.21 26.72 -3.44
CA ASP A 81 -8.21 28.17 -3.64
C ASP A 81 -7.12 28.65 -4.64
N GLY A 82 -6.34 27.73 -5.20
CA GLY A 82 -5.24 27.99 -6.12
C GLY A 82 -3.86 27.77 -5.49
N HIS A 83 -2.81 27.94 -6.28
CA HIS A 83 -1.43 27.79 -5.82
C HIS A 83 -0.54 28.87 -6.41
N ILE A 84 0.20 29.57 -5.56
CA ILE A 84 1.24 30.51 -5.98
C ILE A 84 2.52 29.70 -6.24
N CYS A 85 2.84 29.47 -7.51
CA CYS A 85 4.02 28.69 -7.90
C CYS A 85 5.29 29.55 -7.86
N PRO A 86 6.29 29.22 -7.01
CA PRO A 86 7.55 29.97 -6.97
C PRO A 86 8.37 29.89 -8.26
N ARG A 87 8.08 28.93 -9.15
CA ARG A 87 8.74 28.74 -10.45
C ARG A 87 8.06 29.46 -11.62
N MET A 88 6.92 30.12 -11.38
CA MET A 88 6.25 30.96 -12.37
C MET A 88 6.56 32.46 -12.19
N ASN A 89 7.45 32.81 -11.27
CA ASN A 89 7.94 34.19 -11.06
C ASN A 89 9.21 34.46 -11.86
#